data_AF-A0A0F9V3F6-F1
#
_entry.id   AF-A0A0F9V3F6-F1
#
_cell.length_a   1.000
_cell.length_b   1.000
_cell.length_c   1.000
_cell.angle_alpha   90.00
_cell.angle_beta   90.00
_cell.angle_gamma   90.00
#
_symmetry.space_group_name_H-M   'P 1'
#
loop_
_entity.id
_entity.type
_entity.pdbx_description
1 polymer ?
#
loop_
_entity_poly.entity_id
_entity_poly.type
_entity_poly.pdbx_seq_one_letter_code
_entity_poly.pdbx_strand_id
1 'polypeptide(L)'
;MAKKKTDAQRVAKIKKAIYPLLKFFGVSTQYRVVVSFTNRIGEYHSGAVAQVVANFPYRNIAIEYLRSFVDGADAESLEEVTIHELLHALVFTPYRGMLGLDKVPLQVSHTEESIVDMLTVWLMRLRPKKGFILR
;
A
#
# COMPACT_ATOMS: atom_id res chain seq x y z
N MET A 1 1.05 31.19 -4.98
CA MET A 1 0.94 29.85 -5.58
C MET A 1 1.83 28.89 -4.80
N ALA A 2 1.28 27.81 -4.23
CA ALA A 2 2.10 26.79 -3.60
C ALA A 2 3.01 26.13 -4.65
N LYS A 3 4.31 26.02 -4.36
CA LYS A 3 5.28 25.40 -5.28
C LYS A 3 4.91 23.92 -5.45
N LYS A 4 4.69 23.47 -6.69
CA LYS A 4 4.34 22.08 -7.00
C LYS A 4 5.42 21.14 -6.46
N LYS A 5 5.05 20.17 -5.61
CA LYS A 5 6.00 19.20 -5.05
C LYS A 5 6.63 18.37 -6.17
N THR A 6 7.93 18.06 -6.04
CA THR A 6 8.63 17.15 -6.96
C THR A 6 8.41 15.70 -6.56
N ASP A 7 8.57 14.76 -7.50
CA ASP A 7 8.44 13.33 -7.18
C ASP A 7 9.50 12.89 -6.15
N ALA A 8 10.70 13.47 -6.17
CA ALA A 8 11.71 13.23 -5.13
C ALA A 8 11.22 13.62 -3.73
N GLN A 9 10.52 14.75 -3.59
CA GLN A 9 9.92 15.17 -2.32
C GLN A 9 8.80 14.22 -1.87
N ARG A 10 7.99 13.74 -2.83
CA ARG A 10 6.94 12.74 -2.55
C ARG A 10 7.53 11.40 -2.10
N VAL A 11 8.59 10.93 -2.75
CA VAL A 11 9.31 9.71 -2.33
C VAL A 11 9.82 9.86 -0.90
N ALA A 12 10.47 10.99 -0.58
CA ALA A 12 10.99 11.22 0.77
C ALA A 12 9.86 11.19 1.82
N LYS A 13 8.72 11.81 1.51
CA LYS A 13 7.52 11.79 2.36
C LYS A 13 7.00 10.38 2.58
N ILE A 14 6.80 9.62 1.50
CA ILE A 14 6.31 8.24 1.57
C ILE A 14 7.27 7.36 2.35
N LYS A 15 8.57 7.38 2.01
CA LYS A 15 9.58 6.57 2.71
C LYS A 15 9.56 6.82 4.21
N LYS A 16 9.46 8.08 4.63
CA LYS A 16 9.38 8.44 6.05
C LYS A 16 8.17 7.84 6.75
N ALA A 17 7.01 7.79 6.08
CA ALA A 17 5.78 7.22 6.62
C ALA A 17 5.81 5.68 6.61
N ILE A 18 6.11 5.06 5.46
CA ILE A 18 5.83 3.64 5.26
C ILE A 18 6.99 2.71 5.60
N TYR A 19 8.26 3.15 5.59
CA TYR A 19 9.40 2.24 5.83
C TYR A 19 9.38 1.56 7.20
N PRO A 20 9.10 2.26 8.31
CA PRO A 20 8.99 1.61 9.62
C PRO A 20 7.91 0.52 9.63
N LEU A 21 6.80 0.77 8.93
CA LEU A 21 5.67 -0.13 8.80
C LEU A 21 6.00 -1.36 7.95
N LEU A 22 6.65 -1.17 6.80
CA LEU A 22 7.16 -2.26 5.95
C LEU A 22 8.18 -3.14 6.67
N LYS A 23 8.96 -2.58 7.59
CA LYS A 23 9.87 -3.33 8.45
C LYS A 23 9.10 -4.11 9.52
N PHE A 24 8.14 -3.46 10.19
CA PHE A 24 7.33 -4.07 11.24
C PHE A 24 6.55 -5.30 10.72
N PHE A 25 5.93 -5.21 9.55
CA PHE A 25 5.20 -6.33 8.94
C PHE A 25 6.10 -7.34 8.19
N GLY A 26 7.43 -7.19 8.22
CA GLY A 26 8.34 -8.10 7.51
C GLY A 26 8.23 -8.03 5.98
N VAL A 27 7.55 -7.04 5.42
CA VAL A 27 7.43 -6.88 3.95
C VAL A 27 8.81 -6.59 3.35
N SER A 28 9.58 -5.70 3.98
CA SER A 28 10.90 -5.29 3.50
C SER A 28 11.99 -6.38 3.60
N THR A 29 11.74 -7.48 4.33
CA THR A 29 12.69 -8.61 4.41
C THR A 29 12.48 -9.61 3.27
N GLN A 30 11.29 -9.64 2.68
CA GLN A 30 10.91 -10.57 1.61
C GLN A 30 10.77 -9.90 0.24
N TYR A 31 10.45 -8.60 0.23
CA TYR A 31 10.11 -7.88 -0.99
C TYR A 31 10.89 -6.58 -1.14
N ARG A 32 11.27 -6.27 -2.38
CA ARG A 32 11.72 -4.92 -2.74
C ARG A 32 10.50 -4.06 -3.06
N VAL A 33 10.28 -3.01 -2.28
CA VAL A 33 9.19 -2.06 -2.51
C VAL A 33 9.64 -0.94 -3.47
N VAL A 34 8.93 -0.80 -4.58
CA VAL A 34 9.13 0.25 -5.59
C VAL A 34 7.95 1.20 -5.54
N VAL A 35 8.22 2.50 -5.46
CA VAL A 35 7.18 3.54 -5.37
C VAL A 35 7.19 4.35 -6.66
N SER A 36 6.03 4.48 -7.31
CA SER A 36 5.81 5.35 -8.47
C SER A 36 4.65 6.33 -8.22
N PHE A 37 4.48 7.28 -9.13
CA PHE A 37 3.42 8.29 -9.05
C PHE A 37 2.70 8.47 -10.37
N THR A 38 1.38 8.57 -10.27
CA THR A 38 0.49 8.83 -11.39
C THR A 38 -0.39 10.06 -11.11
N ASN A 39 -0.98 10.63 -12.16
CA ASN A 39 -2.02 11.64 -12.04
C ASN A 39 -3.43 11.02 -12.15
N ARG A 40 -3.51 9.70 -12.39
CA ARG A 40 -4.76 8.96 -12.55
C ARG A 40 -4.59 7.55 -12.01
N ILE A 41 -5.47 7.17 -11.10
CA ILE A 41 -5.74 5.80 -10.69
C ILE A 41 -7.18 5.48 -11.11
N GLY A 42 -7.56 4.20 -11.23
CA GLY A 42 -8.92 3.81 -11.59
C GLY A 42 -9.97 4.41 -10.65
N GLU A 43 -11.22 4.54 -11.11
CA GLU A 43 -12.30 5.27 -10.42
C GLU A 43 -12.61 4.77 -9.00
N TYR A 44 -12.19 3.57 -8.63
CA TYR A 44 -12.49 2.92 -7.36
C TYR A 44 -11.36 2.92 -6.34
N HIS A 45 -10.21 3.57 -6.63
CA HIS A 45 -9.05 3.57 -5.72
C HIS A 45 -8.93 4.87 -4.93
N SER A 46 -8.67 4.77 -3.63
CA SER A 46 -8.69 5.88 -2.67
C SER A 46 -7.43 6.75 -2.66
N GLY A 47 -6.35 6.32 -3.32
CA GLY A 47 -5.12 7.12 -3.38
C GLY A 47 -3.85 6.40 -3.83
N ALA A 48 -3.86 5.07 -3.85
CA ALA A 48 -2.78 4.25 -4.36
C ALA A 48 -3.31 2.93 -4.94
N VAL A 49 -2.43 2.18 -5.61
CA VAL A 49 -2.63 0.77 -6.00
C VAL A 49 -1.33 0.02 -5.74
N ALA A 50 -1.40 -1.20 -5.20
CA ALA A 50 -0.22 -2.07 -5.10
C ALA A 50 -0.38 -3.39 -5.85
N GLN A 51 0.73 -3.87 -6.40
CA GLN A 51 0.80 -5.17 -7.07
C GLN A 51 2.13 -5.85 -6.78
N VAL A 52 2.09 -7.17 -6.54
CA VAL A 52 3.28 -8.01 -6.55
C VAL A 52 3.71 -8.25 -8.00
N VAL A 53 4.92 -7.81 -8.33
CA VAL A 53 5.54 -8.05 -9.64
C VAL A 53 6.62 -9.12 -9.45
N ALA A 54 6.42 -10.28 -10.08
CA ALA A 54 7.39 -11.36 -10.08
C ALA A 54 8.57 -11.00 -10.99
N ASN A 55 9.64 -10.44 -10.40
CA ASN A 55 10.87 -10.10 -11.13
C ASN A 55 12.06 -10.87 -10.55
N PHE A 56 12.44 -11.98 -11.17
CA PHE A 56 13.65 -12.72 -10.73
C PHE A 56 14.87 -11.77 -10.59
N PRO A 57 15.68 -11.84 -9.51
CA PRO A 57 15.64 -12.78 -8.39
C PRO A 57 14.83 -12.29 -7.16
N TYR A 58 14.20 -11.11 -7.20
CA TYR A 58 13.52 -10.49 -6.06
C TYR A 58 12.01 -10.39 -6.28
N ARG A 59 11.21 -10.74 -5.27
CA ARG A 59 9.78 -10.38 -5.34
C ARG A 59 9.68 -8.87 -5.16
N ASN A 60 9.17 -8.16 -6.16
CA ASN A 60 8.95 -6.72 -6.05
C ASN A 60 7.49 -6.47 -5.67
N ILE A 61 7.25 -5.46 -4.85
CA ILE A 61 5.92 -4.85 -4.71
C ILE A 61 6.03 -3.48 -5.35
N ALA A 62 5.27 -3.25 -6.42
CA ALA A 62 5.11 -1.94 -6.99
C ALA A 62 3.90 -1.27 -6.33
N ILE A 63 4.10 -0.08 -5.78
CA ILE A 63 3.03 0.76 -5.22
C ILE A 63 3.00 2.06 -6.01
N GLU A 64 1.89 2.30 -6.69
CA GLU A 64 1.68 3.52 -7.46
C GLU A 64 0.72 4.44 -6.71
N TYR A 65 1.16 5.66 -6.39
CA TYR A 65 0.33 6.64 -5.68
C TYR A 65 -0.17 7.75 -6.61
N LEU A 66 -1.38 8.24 -6.32
CA LEU A 66 -1.87 9.47 -6.93
C LEU A 66 -1.10 10.69 -6.39
N ARG A 67 -0.54 11.52 -7.27
CA ARG A 67 0.23 12.71 -6.87
C ARG A 67 -0.55 13.66 -5.98
N SER A 68 -1.83 13.91 -6.31
CA SER A 68 -2.69 14.79 -5.51
C SER A 68 -2.96 14.24 -4.11
N PHE A 69 -3.16 12.92 -4.00
CA PHE A 69 -3.31 12.25 -2.70
C PHE A 69 -2.04 12.44 -1.85
N VAL A 70 -0.86 12.10 -2.37
CA VAL A 70 0.40 12.24 -1.63
C VAL A 70 0.68 13.69 -1.25
N ASP A 71 0.26 14.65 -2.06
CA ASP A 71 0.47 16.06 -1.77
C ASP A 71 -0.35 16.53 -0.56
N GLY A 72 -1.58 16.02 -0.39
CA GLY A 72 -2.52 16.39 0.67
C GLY A 72 -2.56 15.48 1.90
N ALA A 73 -2.25 14.18 1.76
CA ALA A 73 -2.35 13.19 2.83
C ALA A 73 -1.39 13.47 3.99
N ASP A 74 -1.76 13.17 5.22
CA ASP A 74 -0.79 13.16 6.34
C ASP A 74 -0.03 11.82 6.38
N ALA A 75 0.79 11.61 7.41
CA ALA A 75 1.54 10.35 7.54
C ALA A 75 0.61 9.16 7.79
N GLU A 76 -0.46 9.37 8.57
CA GLU A 76 -1.38 8.31 8.97
C GLU A 76 -2.22 7.84 7.78
N SER A 77 -2.76 8.76 6.97
CA SER A 77 -3.47 8.42 5.74
C SER A 77 -2.56 7.71 4.73
N LEU A 78 -1.27 8.09 4.64
CA LEU A 78 -0.32 7.39 3.79
C LEU A 78 -0.08 5.96 4.29
N GLU A 79 0.07 5.76 5.59
CA GLU A 79 0.25 4.43 6.18
C GLU A 79 -0.99 3.55 6.01
N GLU A 80 -2.18 4.11 6.23
CA GLU A 80 -3.47 3.43 6.08
C GLU A 80 -3.68 2.92 4.66
N VAL A 81 -3.62 3.81 3.66
CA VAL A 81 -3.77 3.44 2.25
C VAL A 81 -2.69 2.44 1.84
N THR A 82 -1.47 2.58 2.34
CA THR A 82 -0.39 1.63 2.02
C THR A 82 -0.67 0.24 2.59
N ILE A 83 -1.18 0.11 3.83
CA ILE A 83 -1.56 -1.19 4.37
C ILE A 83 -2.70 -1.80 3.57
N HIS A 84 -3.74 -1.01 3.28
CA HIS A 84 -4.90 -1.45 2.50
C HIS A 84 -4.44 -2.08 1.17
N GLU A 85 -3.62 -1.36 0.40
CA GLU A 85 -3.10 -1.86 -0.87
C GLU A 85 -2.16 -3.07 -0.71
N LEU A 86 -1.34 -3.10 0.35
CA LEU A 86 -0.48 -4.25 0.63
C LEU A 86 -1.26 -5.51 0.96
N LEU A 87 -2.40 -5.40 1.65
CA LEU A 87 -3.27 -6.54 1.93
C LEU A 87 -3.83 -7.13 0.64
N HIS A 88 -4.31 -6.29 -0.28
CA HIS A 88 -4.71 -6.76 -1.62
C HIS A 88 -3.56 -7.45 -2.35
N ALA A 89 -2.38 -6.82 -2.37
CA ALA A 89 -1.24 -7.33 -3.13
C ALA A 89 -0.68 -8.65 -2.56
N LEU A 90 -0.57 -8.78 -1.23
CA LEU A 90 0.13 -9.88 -0.57
C LEU A 90 -0.78 -11.03 -0.13
N VAL A 91 -2.05 -10.75 0.15
CA VAL A 91 -2.97 -11.75 0.72
C VAL A 91 -4.02 -12.14 -0.32
N PHE A 92 -4.79 -11.17 -0.81
CA PHE A 92 -5.99 -11.47 -1.57
C PHE A 92 -5.73 -11.74 -3.06
N THR A 93 -4.80 -11.03 -3.70
CA THR A 93 -4.46 -11.28 -5.11
C THR A 93 -3.91 -12.69 -5.34
N PRO A 94 -2.94 -13.19 -4.53
CA PRO A 94 -2.50 -14.58 -4.62
C PRO A 94 -3.64 -15.58 -4.34
N TYR A 95 -4.50 -15.29 -3.36
CA TYR A 95 -5.64 -16.13 -3.03
C TYR A 95 -6.64 -16.26 -4.19
N ARG A 96 -6.97 -15.16 -4.87
CA ARG A 96 -7.81 -15.17 -6.10
C ARG A 96 -7.20 -16.05 -7.19
N GLY A 97 -5.89 -15.93 -7.41
CA GLY A 97 -5.16 -16.78 -8.36
C GLY A 97 -5.22 -18.26 -8.00
N MET A 98 -5.11 -18.62 -6.72
CA MET A 98 -5.24 -20.01 -6.25
C MET A 98 -6.65 -20.58 -6.47
N LEU A 99 -7.68 -19.74 -6.41
CA LEU A 99 -9.07 -20.15 -6.65
C LEU A 99 -9.46 -20.17 -8.14
N GLY A 100 -8.55 -19.81 -9.05
CA GLY A 100 -8.85 -19.70 -10.49
C GLY A 100 -9.87 -18.61 -10.81
N LEU A 101 -10.01 -17.60 -9.94
CA LEU A 101 -10.96 -16.52 -10.10
C LEU A 101 -10.36 -15.40 -10.95
N ASP A 102 -10.34 -15.61 -12.27
CA ASP A 102 -9.94 -14.57 -13.24
C ASP A 102 -10.92 -13.38 -13.24
N LYS A 103 -12.16 -13.64 -12.81
CA LYS A 103 -13.20 -12.64 -12.57
C LYS A 103 -13.85 -12.92 -11.23
N VAL A 104 -13.63 -12.03 -10.27
CA VAL A 104 -14.25 -12.10 -8.96
C VAL A 104 -15.65 -11.50 -9.07
N PRO A 105 -16.73 -12.21 -8.68
CA PRO A 105 -18.07 -11.64 -8.63
C PRO A 105 -18.09 -10.35 -7.81
N LEU A 106 -18.84 -9.34 -8.24
CA LEU A 106 -18.86 -8.02 -7.60
C LEU A 106 -19.12 -8.09 -6.08
N GLN A 107 -20.02 -8.98 -5.64
CA GLN A 107 -20.32 -9.20 -4.22
C GLN A 107 -19.12 -9.73 -3.42
N VAL A 108 -18.34 -10.63 -4.03
CA VAL A 108 -17.10 -11.14 -3.43
C VAL A 108 -16.04 -10.03 -3.39
N SER A 109 -15.96 -9.20 -4.43
CA SER A 109 -15.08 -8.03 -4.43
C SER A 109 -15.44 -7.07 -3.28
N HIS A 110 -16.72 -6.72 -3.10
CA HIS A 110 -17.13 -5.83 -2.00
C HIS A 110 -16.86 -6.42 -0.61
N THR A 111 -17.03 -7.75 -0.47
CA THR A 111 -16.72 -8.44 0.78
C THR A 111 -15.23 -8.42 1.06
N GLU A 112 -14.40 -8.62 0.03
CA GLU A 112 -12.95 -8.49 0.13
C GLU A 112 -12.54 -7.07 0.54
N GLU A 113 -13.04 -6.03 -0.15
CA GLU A 113 -12.78 -4.63 0.22
C GLU A 113 -13.12 -4.37 1.69
N SER A 114 -14.30 -4.85 2.15
CA SER A 114 -14.72 -4.69 3.55
C SER A 114 -13.80 -5.40 4.54
N ILE A 115 -13.29 -6.58 4.19
CA ILE A 115 -12.32 -7.31 5.02
C ILE A 115 -10.98 -6.58 5.03
N VAL A 116 -10.53 -6.07 3.88
CA VAL A 116 -9.28 -5.31 3.77
C VAL A 116 -9.37 -4.02 4.60
N ASP A 117 -10.48 -3.29 4.54
CA ASP A 117 -10.73 -2.11 5.37
C ASP A 117 -10.67 -2.45 6.87
N MET A 118 -11.35 -3.51 7.30
CA MET A 118 -11.35 -3.95 8.70
C MET A 118 -9.94 -4.33 9.17
N LEU A 119 -9.21 -5.13 8.37
CA LEU A 119 -7.85 -5.54 8.69
C LEU A 119 -6.89 -4.35 8.70
N THR A 120 -7.08 -3.38 7.80
CA THR A 120 -6.30 -2.13 7.76
C THR A 120 -6.46 -1.39 9.07
N VAL A 121 -7.69 -1.13 9.53
CA VAL A 121 -7.96 -0.47 10.81
C VAL A 121 -7.35 -1.25 11.97
N TRP A 122 -7.48 -2.59 11.97
CA TRP A 122 -6.91 -3.43 13.02
C TRP A 122 -5.37 -3.36 13.07
N LEU A 123 -4.69 -3.49 11.93
CA LEU A 123 -3.23 -3.38 11.83
C LEU A 123 -2.73 -1.98 12.18
N MET A 124 -3.48 -0.94 11.81
CA MET A 124 -3.21 0.45 12.18
C MET A 124 -3.31 0.70 13.69
N ARG A 125 -4.08 -0.11 14.43
CA ARG A 125 -4.13 -0.08 15.90
C ARG A 125 -3.00 -0.87 16.55
N LEU A 126 -2.55 -1.95 15.92
CA LEU A 126 -1.46 -2.80 16.41
C LEU A 126 -0.08 -2.21 16.16
N ARG A 127 0.06 -1.31 15.18
CA ARG A 127 1.34 -0.68 14.88
C ARG A 127 1.86 0.07 16.11
N PRO A 128 3.16 0.02 16.39
CA PRO A 128 3.73 0.79 17.48
C PRO A 128 3.54 2.30 17.22
N LYS A 129 2.77 2.97 18.08
CA LYS A 129 2.67 4.44 18.07
C LYS A 129 4.03 5.00 18.48
N LYS A 130 4.75 5.63 17.56
CA LYS A 130 6.05 6.34 17.73
C LYS A 130 6.87 5.97 18.98
N GLY A 131 8.00 5.28 18.79
CA GLY A 131 9.09 5.32 19.78
C GLY A 131 9.56 4.01 20.41
N PHE A 132 9.25 2.83 19.87
CA PHE A 132 9.97 1.62 20.27
C PHE A 132 11.23 1.44 19.43
N ILE A 133 12.37 1.77 20.04
CA ILE A 133 13.64 1.13 19.71
C ILE A 133 13.44 -0.35 20.07
N LEU A 134 13.43 -1.23 19.07
CA LEU A 134 13.64 -2.65 19.30
C LEU A 134 15.03 -2.77 19.94
N ARG A 135 15.08 -2.98 21.26
CA ARG A 135 16.27 -3.44 21.97
C ARG A 135 16.51 -4.89 21.63
#